data_AF-A0A6N7AX46-F1
#
_entry.id   AF-A0A6N7AX46-F1
#
_cell.length_a   1.000
_cell.length_b   1.000
_cell.length_c   1.000
_cell.angle_alpha   90.00
_cell.angle_beta   90.00
_cell.angle_gamma   90.00
#
_symmetry.space_group_name_H-M   'P 1'
#
loop_
_entity.id
_entity.type
_entity.pdbx_description
1 polymer ?
#
loop_
_entity_poly.entity_id
_entity_poly.type
_entity_poly.pdbx_seq_one_letter_code
_entity_poly.pdbx_strand_id
1 'polypeptide(L)'
;MHLPESDAEFRQLAEEYGFEETDKLEHTSVMYRSSTPPEINLPAGFSIVSMAEDNDLHKINRVLWRGFNHPGEPPEAAIPNRVKSQSGPDFCKDITLAVNPGGLG
;
A
#
# COMPACT_ATOMS: atom_id res chain seq x y z
N MET A 1 -3.00 -1.15 19.88
CA MET A 1 -3.59 -2.42 19.42
C MET A 1 -5.07 -2.14 19.19
N HIS A 2 -5.61 -2.40 18.00
CA HIS A 2 -7.05 -2.27 17.78
C HIS A 2 -7.73 -3.54 18.29
N LEU A 3 -8.61 -3.40 19.27
CA LEU A 3 -9.44 -4.47 19.80
C LEU A 3 -10.87 -4.23 19.32
N PRO A 4 -11.52 -5.20 18.66
CA PRO A 4 -12.93 -5.10 18.35
C PRO A 4 -13.73 -4.87 19.64
N GLU A 5 -14.72 -3.98 19.61
CA GLU A 5 -15.60 -3.73 20.76
C GLU A 5 -16.33 -4.99 21.25
N SER A 6 -16.48 -5.99 20.36
CA SER A 6 -17.10 -7.28 20.65
C SER A 6 -16.23 -8.24 21.46
N ASP A 7 -14.94 -7.97 21.63
CA ASP A 7 -14.00 -8.88 22.30
C ASP A 7 -13.75 -8.48 23.76
N ALA A 8 -14.76 -8.74 24.60
CA ALA A 8 -14.77 -8.30 26.01
C ALA A 8 -13.67 -8.97 26.86
N GLU A 9 -13.35 -10.23 26.58
CA GLU A 9 -12.29 -10.97 27.30
C GLU A 9 -10.92 -10.33 27.06
N PHE A 10 -10.64 -9.96 25.81
CA PHE A 10 -9.35 -9.38 25.46
C PHE A 10 -9.19 -7.93 25.96
N ARG A 11 -10.28 -7.17 26.07
CA ARG A 11 -10.24 -5.84 26.72
C ARG A 11 -9.93 -5.94 28.21
N GLN A 12 -10.56 -6.87 28.91
CA GLN A 12 -10.31 -7.08 30.34
C GLN A 12 -8.84 -7.44 30.58
N LEU A 13 -8.27 -8.30 29.73
CA LEU A 13 -6.84 -8.63 29.80
C LEU A 13 -5.95 -7.42 29.52
N ALA A 14 -6.31 -6.56 28.55
CA ALA A 14 -5.57 -5.35 28.25
C ALA A 14 -5.56 -4.37 29.44
N GLU A 15 -6.70 -4.19 30.11
CA GLU A 15 -6.80 -3.38 31.34
C GLU A 15 -5.94 -3.95 32.47
N GLU A 16 -5.97 -5.27 32.69
CA GLU A 16 -5.15 -5.94 33.71
C GLU A 16 -3.64 -5.75 33.48
N TYR A 17 -3.22 -5.63 32.22
CA TYR A 17 -1.83 -5.37 31.84
C TYR A 17 -1.47 -3.87 31.79
N GLY A 18 -2.39 -2.98 32.15
CA GLY A 18 -2.16 -1.54 32.25
C GLY A 18 -2.24 -0.79 30.92
N PHE A 19 -2.91 -1.35 29.91
CA PHE A 19 -3.22 -0.62 28.68
C PHE A 19 -4.43 0.28 28.90
N GLU A 20 -4.36 1.51 28.37
CA GLU A 20 -5.44 2.48 28.40
C GLU A 20 -6.12 2.57 27.03
N GLU A 21 -7.46 2.62 27.04
CA GLU A 21 -8.22 2.87 25.82
C GLU A 21 -7.96 4.29 25.32
N THR A 22 -7.81 4.44 24.00
CA THR A 22 -7.59 5.74 23.38
C THR A 22 -8.67 5.98 22.33
N ASP A 23 -9.09 7.24 22.16
CA ASP A 23 -10.03 7.65 21.10
C ASP A 23 -9.45 7.54 19.67
N LYS A 24 -8.20 7.06 19.53
CA LYS A 24 -7.53 6.89 18.24
C LYS A 24 -8.03 5.62 17.56
N LEU A 25 -9.03 5.78 16.71
CA LEU A 25 -9.56 4.73 15.86
C LEU A 25 -8.93 4.79 14.46
N GLU A 26 -8.46 3.66 13.96
CA GLU A 26 -8.15 3.50 12.53
C GLU A 26 -9.39 2.95 11.82
N HIS A 27 -9.98 3.75 10.94
CA HIS A 27 -11.15 3.33 10.19
C HIS A 27 -10.78 2.26 9.16
N THR A 28 -11.39 1.08 9.28
CA THR A 28 -11.26 0.02 8.29
C THR A 28 -12.30 0.23 7.18
N SER A 29 -11.84 0.41 5.94
CA SER A 29 -12.72 0.40 4.77
C SER A 29 -12.92 -1.03 4.29
N VAL A 30 -14.17 -1.41 4.02
CA VAL A 30 -14.53 -2.72 3.47
C VAL A 30 -15.05 -2.55 2.05
N MET A 31 -14.45 -3.26 1.09
CA MET A 31 -14.92 -3.30 -0.29
C MET A 31 -15.39 -4.72 -0.62
N TYR A 32 -16.66 -4.85 -1.02
CA TYR A 32 -17.19 -6.11 -1.50
C TYR A 32 -16.80 -6.34 -2.96
N ARG A 33 -16.42 -7.57 -3.29
CA ARG A 33 -16.04 -7.93 -4.66
C ARG A 33 -17.24 -7.83 -5.59
N SER A 34 -17.22 -6.87 -6.49
CA SER A 34 -18.13 -6.80 -7.64
C SER A 34 -17.82 -7.93 -8.63
N SER A 35 -18.83 -8.47 -9.31
CA SER A 35 -18.65 -9.40 -10.43
C SER A 35 -18.08 -8.71 -11.68
N THR A 36 -18.20 -7.38 -11.74
CA THR A 36 -17.74 -6.56 -12.86
C THR A 36 -16.68 -5.58 -12.35
N PRO A 37 -15.46 -5.59 -12.92
CA PRO A 37 -14.45 -4.59 -12.60
C PRO A 37 -14.97 -3.18 -12.89
N PRO A 38 -14.59 -2.17 -12.10
CA PRO A 38 -14.96 -0.79 -12.40
C PRO A 38 -14.33 -0.35 -13.72
N GLU A 39 -15.05 0.46 -14.49
CA GLU A 39 -14.44 1.18 -15.62
C GLU A 39 -13.46 2.22 -15.07
N ILE A 40 -12.22 2.17 -15.55
CA ILE A 40 -11.17 3.10 -15.15
C ILE A 40 -10.90 4.05 -16.32
N ASN A 41 -11.23 5.33 -16.12
CA ASN A 41 -10.90 6.40 -17.05
C ASN A 41 -9.68 7.16 -16.54
N LEU A 42 -8.58 7.13 -17.28
CA LEU A 42 -7.38 7.91 -16.96
C LEU A 42 -7.42 9.25 -17.69
N PRO A 43 -6.89 10.34 -17.08
CA PRO A 43 -6.66 11.58 -17.80
C PRO A 43 -5.76 11.36 -19.02
N ALA A 44 -5.90 12.22 -20.03
CA ALA A 44 -5.05 12.19 -21.21
C ALA A 44 -3.57 12.28 -20.82
N GLY A 45 -2.73 11.46 -21.46
CA GLY A 45 -1.31 11.37 -21.12
C GLY A 45 -1.04 10.57 -19.85
N PHE A 46 -1.93 9.65 -19.45
CA PHE A 46 -1.63 8.65 -18.43
C PHE A 46 -2.00 7.25 -18.94
N SER A 47 -1.25 6.25 -18.51
CA SER A 47 -1.50 4.84 -18.80
C SER A 47 -1.34 3.99 -17.55
N ILE A 48 -1.97 2.82 -17.55
CA ILE A 48 -1.65 1.76 -16.58
C ILE A 48 -0.56 0.89 -17.20
N VAL A 49 0.46 0.57 -16.42
CA VAL A 49 1.54 -0.37 -16.78
C VAL A 49 1.68 -1.41 -15.68
N SER A 50 2.05 -2.63 -16.06
CA SER A 50 2.43 -3.68 -15.13
C SER A 50 3.92 -3.61 -14.80
N MET A 51 4.32 -4.19 -13.67
CA MET A 51 5.73 -4.42 -13.36
C MET A 51 6.35 -5.52 -14.25
N ALA A 52 5.58 -6.19 -15.12
CA ALA A 52 6.16 -7.01 -16.17
C ALA A 52 6.67 -6.14 -17.34
N GLU A 53 6.06 -4.97 -17.55
CA GLU A 53 6.39 -4.02 -18.62
C GLU A 53 7.42 -2.96 -18.18
N ASP A 54 7.23 -2.32 -17.02
CA ASP A 54 8.16 -1.34 -16.44
C ASP A 54 8.30 -1.56 -14.92
N ASN A 55 9.46 -2.08 -14.50
CA ASN A 55 9.77 -2.37 -13.10
C ASN A 55 10.98 -1.58 -12.59
N ASP A 56 10.99 -0.27 -12.82
CA ASP A 56 12.01 0.61 -12.26
C ASP A 56 11.85 0.76 -10.74
N LEU A 57 12.74 0.11 -9.99
CA LEU A 57 12.73 0.12 -8.53
C LEU A 57 12.92 1.52 -7.93
N HIS A 58 13.62 2.44 -8.62
CA HIS A 58 13.79 3.81 -8.16
C HIS A 58 12.51 4.62 -8.33
N LYS A 59 11.82 4.47 -9.47
CA LYS A 59 10.50 5.08 -9.68
C LYS A 59 9.49 4.56 -8.65
N ILE A 60 9.44 3.25 -8.45
CA ILE A 60 8.56 2.61 -7.45
C ILE A 60 8.88 3.16 -6.05
N ASN A 61 10.16 3.22 -5.68
CA ASN A 61 10.57 3.73 -4.38
C ASN A 61 10.16 5.19 -4.17
N ARG A 62 10.34 6.03 -5.19
CA ARG A 62 9.96 7.45 -5.16
C ARG A 62 8.45 7.65 -5.06
N VAL A 63 7.66 6.88 -5.79
CA VAL A 63 6.18 6.92 -5.70
C VAL A 63 5.72 6.54 -4.31
N LEU A 64 6.21 5.42 -3.75
CA LEU A 64 5.84 4.99 -2.41
C LEU A 64 6.31 6.01 -1.35
N TRP A 65 7.54 6.50 -1.43
CA TRP A 65 8.09 7.49 -0.50
C TRP A 65 7.20 8.74 -0.40
N ARG A 66 6.82 9.29 -1.55
CA ARG A 66 5.93 10.46 -1.63
C ARG A 66 4.49 10.12 -1.23
N GLY A 67 4.00 8.93 -1.56
CA GLY A 67 2.66 8.46 -1.21
C GLY A 67 2.45 8.29 0.30
N PHE A 68 3.50 7.95 1.03
CA PHE A 68 3.52 7.95 2.50
C PHE A 68 3.93 9.31 3.11
N ASN A 69 3.97 10.36 2.29
CA ASN A 69 4.25 11.74 2.68
C ASN A 69 5.62 11.94 3.36
N HIS A 70 6.63 11.15 2.96
CA HIS A 70 7.99 11.39 3.43
C HIS A 70 8.61 12.63 2.74
N PRO A 71 9.46 13.40 3.43
CA PRO A 71 10.10 14.57 2.85
C PRO A 71 11.19 14.19 1.84
N GLY A 72 11.37 15.03 0.82
CA GLY A 72 12.48 14.93 -0.13
C GLY A 72 12.47 13.70 -1.04
N GLU A 73 13.63 13.38 -1.59
CA GLU A 73 13.85 12.16 -2.38
C GLU A 73 14.21 10.98 -1.48
N PRO A 74 13.79 9.75 -1.83
CA PRO A 74 14.11 8.59 -1.01
C PRO A 74 15.62 8.27 -1.05
N PRO A 75 16.17 7.72 0.03
CA PRO A 75 17.56 7.29 0.05
C PRO A 75 17.79 6.04 -0.82
N GLU A 76 18.95 5.97 -1.45
CA GLU A 76 19.38 4.82 -2.25
C GLU A 76 19.39 3.50 -1.45
N ALA A 77 19.69 3.59 -0.15
CA ALA A 77 19.68 2.45 0.76
C ALA A 77 18.30 1.77 0.91
N ALA A 78 17.21 2.38 0.43
CA ALA A 78 15.87 1.78 0.42
C ALA A 78 15.63 0.84 -0.77
N ILE A 79 16.45 0.87 -1.82
CA ILE A 79 16.27 0.04 -3.03
C ILE A 79 16.36 -1.48 -2.73
N PRO A 80 17.30 -1.98 -1.89
CA PRO A 80 17.31 -3.39 -1.51
C PRO A 80 16.00 -3.87 -0.88
N ASN A 81 15.29 -3.00 -0.14
CA ASN A 81 13.99 -3.34 0.41
C ASN A 81 12.93 -3.51 -0.68
N ARG A 82 13.00 -2.76 -1.79
CA ARG A 82 12.10 -2.94 -2.94
C ARG A 82 12.34 -4.27 -3.65
N VAL A 83 13.61 -4.66 -3.82
CA VAL A 83 13.96 -5.99 -4.32
C VAL A 83 13.35 -7.06 -3.42
N LYS A 84 13.52 -6.91 -2.09
CA LYS A 84 13.01 -7.88 -1.13
C LYS A 84 11.48 -7.96 -1.13
N SER A 85 10.78 -6.84 -1.24
CA SER A 85 9.31 -6.82 -1.34
C SER A 85 8.78 -7.58 -2.57
N GLN A 86 9.55 -7.65 -3.65
CA GLN A 86 9.19 -8.37 -4.86
C GLN A 86 9.66 -9.85 -4.87
N SER A 87 10.30 -10.33 -3.80
CA SER A 87 10.87 -11.68 -3.75
C SER A 87 9.91 -12.74 -3.18
N GLY A 88 8.67 -12.37 -2.87
CA GLY A 88 7.68 -13.30 -2.33
C GLY A 88 7.25 -14.32 -3.39
N PRO A 89 6.96 -15.58 -3.01
CA PRO A 89 6.53 -16.61 -3.97
C PRO A 89 5.24 -16.23 -4.72
N ASP A 90 4.38 -15.43 -4.08
CA ASP A 90 3.11 -14.98 -4.64
C ASP A 90 3.20 -13.59 -5.30
N PHE A 91 4.40 -13.01 -5.39
CA PHE A 91 4.57 -11.71 -6.05
C PHE A 91 4.46 -11.86 -7.57
N CYS A 92 3.36 -11.41 -8.15
CA CYS A 92 3.09 -11.50 -9.57
C CYS A 92 3.21 -10.12 -10.23
N LYS A 93 4.20 -9.97 -11.10
CA LYS A 93 4.50 -8.72 -11.81
C LYS A 93 3.42 -8.31 -12.81
N ASP A 94 2.71 -9.29 -13.39
CA ASP A 94 1.65 -9.03 -14.37
C ASP A 94 0.43 -8.32 -13.76
N ILE A 95 0.15 -8.56 -12.48
CA ILE A 95 -0.99 -7.96 -11.77
C ILE A 95 -0.57 -6.88 -10.77
N THR A 96 0.72 -6.59 -10.68
CA THR A 96 1.21 -5.44 -9.89
C THR A 96 1.32 -4.24 -10.80
N LEU A 97 0.35 -3.34 -10.69
CA LEU A 97 0.12 -2.26 -11.64
C LEU A 97 0.55 -0.91 -11.07
N ALA A 98 0.98 -0.01 -11.94
CA ALA A 98 1.27 1.39 -11.64
C ALA A 98 0.62 2.31 -12.69
N VAL A 99 0.32 3.55 -12.29
CA VAL A 99 -0.11 4.60 -13.22
C VAL A 99 1.13 5.35 -13.66
N ASN A 100 1.39 5.34 -14.97
CA ASN A 100 2.50 6.05 -15.59
C ASN A 100 1.99 7.32 -16.28
N PRO A 101 2.54 8.51 -15.98
CA PRO A 101 2.34 9.67 -16.84
C PRO A 101 3.02 9.43 -18.19
N GLY A 102 2.23 9.40 -19.26
CA GLY A 102 2.69 9.48 -20.64
C GLY A 102 3.37 10.83 -20.90
N GLY A 103 4.70 10.82 -20.78
CA GLY A 103 5.60 11.90 -21.17
C GLY A 103 6.97 11.30 -21.41
N LEU A 104 7.59 11.69 -22.54
CA LEU A 104 8.88 11.27 -23.09
C LEU A 104 9.93 11.01 -22.00
N GLY A 105 10.70 9.93 -22.18
CA GLY A 105 11.76 9.51 -21.26
C GLY A 105 12.84 10.55 -20.99
#